data_AF-A0A920GFP3-F1
#
_entry.id   AF-A0A920GFP3-F1
#
_cell.length_a   1.000
_cell.length_b   1.000
_cell.length_c   1.000
_cell.angle_alpha   90.00
_cell.angle_beta   90.00
_cell.angle_gamma   90.00
#
_symmetry.space_group_name_H-M   'P 1'
#
loop_
_entity.id
_entity.type
_entity.pdbx_description
1 polymer ?
#
loop_
_entity_poly.entity_id
_entity_poly.type
_entity_poly.pdbx_seq_one_letter_code
_entity_poly.pdbx_strand_id
1 'polypeptide(L)'
;MIKINKQFFFNVLITYCLFFFIPLTGQSSEIQNLDGIWFICEYSISNNPPNDNCEMLDNDGFLVEQGKISHLKIKNSQQEGCRGDRTGHCFKDGTMGLKAKKRKIGNFTIGSNWVEVKHLTCTQRFWFKEYENFWHGWPDDKKCFWTRNKEFYVQRYQGELKIN
;
A
#
# COMPACT_ATOMS: atom_id res chain seq x y z
N MET A 1 -13.64 -54.44 44.86
CA MET A 1 -14.00 -54.34 43.43
C MET A 1 -14.89 -53.13 43.23
N ILE A 2 -14.36 -52.04 42.67
CA ILE A 2 -15.11 -50.80 42.43
C ILE A 2 -15.81 -50.92 41.08
N LYS A 3 -17.15 -50.92 41.06
CA LYS A 3 -17.94 -50.85 39.83
C LYS A 3 -17.95 -49.41 39.32
N ILE A 4 -17.11 -49.12 38.33
CA ILE A 4 -17.07 -47.82 37.65
C ILE A 4 -18.30 -47.70 36.76
N ASN A 5 -19.08 -46.63 36.97
CA ASN A 5 -20.36 -46.39 36.32
C ASN A 5 -20.16 -45.85 34.89
N LYS A 6 -20.65 -46.59 33.87
CA LYS A 6 -20.52 -46.24 32.44
C LYS A 6 -21.14 -44.88 32.08
N GLN A 7 -22.10 -44.39 32.87
CA GLN A 7 -22.71 -43.06 32.66
C GLN A 7 -21.78 -41.89 33.00
N PHE A 8 -20.74 -42.11 33.81
CA PHE A 8 -19.79 -41.05 34.15
C PHE A 8 -18.83 -40.76 32.98
N PHE A 9 -18.42 -41.80 32.25
CA PHE A 9 -17.52 -41.66 31.09
C PHE A 9 -18.16 -40.93 29.91
N PHE A 10 -19.47 -41.12 29.69
CA PHE A 10 -20.17 -40.49 28.57
C PHE A 10 -20.31 -38.97 28.74
N ASN A 11 -20.50 -38.50 29.97
CA ASN A 11 -20.62 -37.07 30.27
C ASN A 11 -19.28 -36.32 30.18
N VAL A 12 -18.15 -37.00 30.44
CA VAL A 12 -16.80 -36.43 30.33
C VAL A 12 -16.35 -36.31 28.86
N LEU A 13 -16.80 -37.22 27.98
CA LEU A 13 -16.48 -37.14 26.54
C LEU A 13 -17.25 -36.00 25.83
N ILE A 14 -18.53 -35.78 26.18
CA ILE A 14 -19.37 -34.74 25.56
C ILE A 14 -18.92 -33.34 25.95
N THR A 15 -18.44 -33.14 27.18
CA THR A 15 -17.91 -31.85 27.63
C THR A 15 -16.57 -31.49 27.00
N TYR A 16 -15.75 -32.46 26.56
CA TYR A 16 -14.50 -32.20 25.87
C TYR A 16 -14.69 -31.84 24.37
N CYS A 17 -15.76 -32.33 23.73
CA CYS A 17 -16.07 -31.98 22.33
C CYS A 17 -16.63 -30.57 22.14
N LEU A 18 -17.25 -29.97 23.16
CA LEU A 18 -17.85 -28.62 23.06
C LEU A 18 -16.85 -27.47 23.25
N PHE A 19 -15.65 -27.74 23.77
CA PHE A 19 -14.62 -26.70 23.99
C PHE A 19 -13.62 -26.53 22.82
N PHE A 20 -13.66 -27.39 21.80
CA PHE A 20 -12.72 -27.32 20.67
C PHE A 20 -13.24 -26.61 19.41
N PHE A 21 -14.49 -26.14 19.41
CA PHE A 21 -15.02 -25.26 18.35
C PHE A 21 -14.98 -23.80 18.79
N ILE A 22 -13.80 -23.28 19.10
CA ILE A 22 -13.60 -21.84 18.94
C ILE A 22 -13.51 -21.65 17.41
N PRO A 23 -14.48 -21.00 16.75
CA PRO A 23 -14.27 -20.61 15.37
C PRO A 23 -13.01 -19.74 15.36
N LEU A 24 -11.97 -20.17 14.65
CA LEU A 24 -10.93 -19.24 14.22
C LEU A 24 -11.69 -18.18 13.45
N THR A 25 -11.85 -17.01 14.08
CA THR A 25 -12.32 -15.82 13.40
C THR A 25 -11.34 -15.60 12.26
N GLY A 26 -11.79 -15.90 11.05
CA GLY A 26 -11.04 -15.59 9.85
C GLY A 26 -10.65 -14.13 9.96
N GLN A 27 -9.35 -13.87 9.93
CA GLN A 27 -8.80 -12.54 9.88
C GLN A 27 -9.39 -11.91 8.61
N SER A 28 -10.44 -11.10 8.75
CA SER A 28 -10.97 -10.35 7.62
C SER A 28 -9.80 -9.51 7.14
N SER A 29 -9.34 -9.72 5.90
CA SER A 29 -8.39 -8.79 5.30
C SER A 29 -9.06 -7.44 5.34
N GLU A 30 -8.62 -6.55 6.25
CA GLU A 30 -9.07 -5.18 6.25
C GLU A 30 -8.94 -4.67 4.81
N ILE A 31 -10.02 -4.11 4.28
CA ILE A 31 -9.97 -3.43 2.99
C ILE A 31 -8.98 -2.29 3.21
N GLN A 32 -7.76 -2.41 2.71
CA GLN A 32 -6.78 -1.35 2.91
C GLN A 32 -7.26 -0.15 2.10
N ASN A 33 -7.67 0.89 2.80
CA ASN A 33 -8.19 2.09 2.17
C ASN A 33 -7.03 2.81 1.49
N LEU A 34 -6.98 2.79 0.17
CA LEU A 34 -5.96 3.45 -0.63
C LEU A 34 -6.17 4.97 -0.76
N ASP A 35 -7.30 5.53 -0.33
CA ASP A 35 -7.56 6.97 -0.37
C ASP A 35 -6.50 7.75 0.43
N GLY A 36 -5.96 8.81 -0.15
CA GLY A 36 -4.93 9.62 0.46
C GLY A 36 -3.95 10.23 -0.54
N ILE A 37 -2.98 10.97 -0.01
CA ILE A 37 -1.87 11.54 -0.75
C ILE A 37 -0.67 10.61 -0.58
N TRP A 38 -0.01 10.30 -1.68
CA TRP A 38 1.09 9.35 -1.70
C TRP A 38 2.23 9.89 -2.54
N PHE A 39 3.46 9.63 -2.11
CA PHE A 39 4.66 9.96 -2.87
C PHE A 39 5.57 8.75 -2.98
N ILE A 40 6.37 8.72 -4.04
CA ILE A 40 7.38 7.68 -4.26
C ILE A 40 8.53 7.91 -3.28
N CYS A 41 9.12 6.84 -2.72
CA CYS A 41 10.34 6.96 -1.93
C CYS A 41 11.52 7.36 -2.83
N GLU A 42 12.18 8.49 -2.57
CA GLU A 42 13.19 9.10 -3.46
C GLU A 42 14.37 8.16 -3.77
N TYR A 43 14.82 7.42 -2.75
CA TYR A 43 15.96 6.50 -2.87
C TYR A 43 15.55 5.06 -3.13
N SER A 44 14.29 4.81 -3.46
CA SER A 44 13.93 3.54 -4.08
C SER A 44 14.50 3.47 -5.50
N ILE A 45 15.13 2.34 -5.81
CA ILE A 45 15.65 2.04 -7.16
C ILE A 45 14.78 0.91 -7.71
N SER A 46 14.72 0.73 -9.04
CA SER A 46 13.90 -0.34 -9.64
C SER A 46 14.16 -1.67 -8.92
N ASN A 47 13.10 -2.24 -8.36
CA ASN A 47 13.09 -3.52 -7.65
C ASN A 47 13.98 -3.58 -6.40
N ASN A 48 14.29 -2.41 -5.81
CA ASN A 48 15.01 -2.31 -4.55
C ASN A 48 14.29 -1.31 -3.62
N PRO A 49 14.06 -1.70 -2.35
CA PRO A 49 13.46 -0.80 -1.37
C PRO A 49 14.34 0.43 -1.12
N PRO A 50 13.77 1.53 -0.61
CA PRO A 50 14.53 2.70 -0.23
C PRO A 50 15.52 2.37 0.90
N ASN A 51 16.72 2.94 0.84
CA ASN A 51 17.78 2.74 1.84
C ASN A 51 17.62 3.62 3.09
N ASP A 52 16.74 4.62 3.03
CA ASP A 52 16.46 5.60 4.08
C ASP A 52 15.10 5.36 4.75
N ASN A 53 14.55 4.15 4.63
CA ASN A 53 13.20 3.81 5.11
C ASN A 53 12.10 4.76 4.60
N CYS A 54 12.28 5.37 3.42
CA CYS A 54 11.33 6.30 2.81
C CYS A 54 11.20 7.66 3.55
N GLU A 55 12.17 8.04 4.37
CA GLU A 55 12.20 9.37 5.01
C GLU A 55 12.18 10.53 3.99
N MET A 56 12.77 10.31 2.80
CA MET A 56 12.75 11.23 1.68
C MET A 56 11.79 10.80 0.59
N LEU A 57 10.89 11.71 0.23
CA LEU A 57 9.85 11.52 -0.77
C LEU A 57 10.21 12.23 -2.08
N ASP A 58 10.01 11.58 -3.21
CA ASP A 58 10.11 12.16 -4.55
C ASP A 58 9.03 13.23 -4.72
N ASN A 59 9.29 14.25 -5.55
CA ASN A 59 8.29 15.26 -5.89
C ASN A 59 7.17 14.74 -6.81
N ASP A 60 7.28 13.51 -7.33
CA ASP A 60 6.21 12.77 -8.00
C ASP A 60 5.39 11.90 -7.04
N GLY A 61 4.07 12.05 -7.12
CA GLY A 61 3.13 11.33 -6.28
C GLY A 61 1.75 11.18 -6.90
N PHE A 62 0.80 10.74 -6.10
CA PHE A 62 -0.59 10.54 -6.50
C PHE A 62 -1.57 10.89 -5.38
N LEU A 63 -2.71 11.40 -5.79
CA LEU A 63 -3.89 11.57 -4.94
C LEU A 63 -4.88 10.48 -5.30
N VAL A 64 -5.26 9.68 -4.32
CA VAL A 64 -6.37 8.73 -4.43
C VAL A 64 -7.55 9.33 -3.67
N GLU A 65 -8.65 9.60 -4.37
CA GLU A 65 -9.87 10.12 -3.78
C GLU A 65 -11.09 9.51 -4.48
N GLN A 66 -12.00 8.90 -3.72
CA GLN A 66 -13.28 8.40 -4.23
C GLN A 66 -13.10 7.44 -5.43
N GLY A 67 -12.13 6.53 -5.33
CA GLY A 67 -11.84 5.53 -6.37
C GLY A 67 -11.15 6.10 -7.62
N LYS A 68 -10.69 7.36 -7.59
CA LYS A 68 -9.96 8.01 -8.69
C LYS A 68 -8.53 8.29 -8.27
N ILE A 69 -7.61 8.15 -9.23
CA ILE A 69 -6.20 8.48 -9.03
C ILE A 69 -5.85 9.70 -9.89
N SER A 70 -5.23 10.70 -9.27
CA SER A 70 -4.64 11.86 -9.95
C SER A 70 -3.15 11.92 -9.68
N HIS A 71 -2.38 12.36 -10.66
CA HIS A 71 -0.94 12.60 -10.52
C HIS A 71 -0.75 13.90 -9.76
N LEU A 72 0.15 13.87 -8.80
CA LEU A 72 0.62 15.05 -8.07
C LEU A 72 2.09 15.29 -8.40
N LYS A 73 2.43 16.55 -8.63
CA LYS A 73 3.82 17.00 -8.76
C LYS A 73 4.07 18.18 -7.85
N ILE A 74 4.94 18.03 -6.86
CA ILE A 74 5.39 19.14 -6.00
C ILE A 74 6.18 20.14 -6.84
N LYS A 75 5.92 21.44 -6.63
CA LYS A 75 6.46 22.54 -7.45
C LYS A 75 7.36 23.50 -6.70
N ASN A 76 7.37 23.46 -5.37
CA ASN A 76 8.06 24.44 -4.54
C ASN A 76 9.02 23.82 -3.52
N SER A 77 9.36 22.53 -3.63
CA SER A 77 10.45 21.99 -2.82
C SER A 77 11.77 22.65 -3.20
N GLN A 78 12.58 22.98 -2.20
CA GLN A 78 13.96 23.45 -2.36
C GLN A 78 14.95 22.47 -1.72
N GLN A 79 14.50 21.24 -1.42
CA GLN A 79 15.32 20.22 -0.78
C GLN A 79 16.55 19.90 -1.63
N GLU A 80 17.71 19.94 -1.00
CA GLU A 80 18.98 19.51 -1.58
C GLU A 80 19.24 18.03 -1.27
N GLY A 81 20.24 17.46 -1.94
CA GLY A 81 20.68 16.09 -1.69
C GLY A 81 19.77 15.01 -2.25
N CYS A 82 18.79 15.33 -3.10
CA CYS A 82 17.98 14.30 -3.76
C CYS A 82 18.85 13.40 -4.64
N ARG A 83 18.34 12.22 -4.99
CA ARG A 83 19.06 11.24 -5.81
C ARG A 83 19.57 11.87 -7.11
N GLY A 84 20.85 11.67 -7.38
CA GLY A 84 21.52 12.29 -8.53
C GLY A 84 21.83 13.78 -8.34
N ASP A 85 21.94 14.24 -7.09
CA ASP A 85 22.31 15.60 -6.69
C ASP A 85 21.36 16.68 -7.25
N ARG A 86 20.07 16.34 -7.30
CA ARG A 86 19.02 17.21 -7.86
C ARG A 86 18.41 18.07 -6.74
N THR A 87 18.29 19.37 -6.94
CA THR A 87 17.60 20.25 -5.98
C THR A 87 16.11 20.38 -6.30
N GLY A 88 15.25 20.25 -5.29
CA GLY A 88 13.80 20.41 -5.39
C GLY A 88 13.06 19.23 -6.03
N HIS A 89 13.78 18.12 -6.28
CA HIS A 89 13.22 16.89 -6.84
C HIS A 89 12.67 15.92 -5.80
N CYS A 90 12.90 16.19 -4.53
CA CYS A 90 12.44 15.42 -3.40
C CYS A 90 12.07 16.37 -2.25
N PHE A 91 11.62 15.86 -1.12
CA PHE A 91 11.39 16.58 0.13
C PHE A 91 11.35 15.58 1.29
N LYS A 92 11.65 16.03 2.51
CA LYS A 92 11.53 15.18 3.69
C LYS A 92 10.05 15.01 4.08
N ASP A 93 9.66 13.83 4.52
CA ASP A 93 8.31 13.65 5.07
C ASP A 93 8.05 14.63 6.23
N GLY A 94 6.79 15.09 6.35
CA GLY A 94 6.39 16.12 7.31
C GLY A 94 6.77 17.55 6.94
N THR A 95 7.45 17.79 5.80
CA THR A 95 7.73 19.17 5.32
C THR A 95 6.43 19.94 5.12
N MET A 96 6.30 21.12 5.74
CA MET A 96 5.09 21.96 5.65
C MET A 96 5.13 22.93 4.46
N GLY A 97 3.96 23.46 4.07
CA GLY A 97 3.85 24.56 3.09
C GLY A 97 4.10 24.14 1.64
N LEU A 98 4.03 22.84 1.34
CA LEU A 98 4.19 22.32 0.00
C LEU A 98 3.00 22.66 -0.92
N LYS A 99 3.31 22.80 -2.21
CA LYS A 99 2.36 23.09 -3.29
C LYS A 99 2.52 22.06 -4.39
N ALA A 100 1.43 21.35 -4.69
CA ALA A 100 1.38 20.37 -5.77
C ALA A 100 0.51 20.86 -6.93
N LYS A 101 0.89 20.48 -8.14
CA LYS A 101 0.02 20.54 -9.32
C LYS A 101 -0.71 19.20 -9.45
N LYS A 102 -2.05 19.22 -9.55
CA LYS A 102 -2.86 18.04 -9.83
C LYS A 102 -3.07 17.85 -11.33
N ARG A 103 -2.94 16.61 -11.79
CA ARG A 103 -3.30 16.23 -13.16
C ARG A 103 -4.09 14.92 -13.14
N LYS A 104 -5.23 14.88 -13.82
CA LYS A 104 -5.99 13.64 -13.98
C LYS A 104 -5.15 12.61 -14.74
N ILE A 105 -5.14 11.36 -14.27
CA ILE A 105 -4.54 10.23 -14.97
C ILE A 105 -5.59 9.14 -15.11
N GLY A 106 -5.79 8.68 -16.35
CA GLY A 106 -6.50 7.45 -16.67
C GLY A 106 -7.84 7.21 -15.97
N ASN A 107 -8.31 5.98 -16.08
CA ASN A 107 -9.29 5.40 -15.16
C ASN A 107 -8.59 4.22 -14.50
N PHE A 108 -8.78 4.07 -13.20
CA PHE A 108 -8.22 2.99 -12.41
C PHE A 108 -9.36 2.23 -11.75
N THR A 109 -9.20 0.92 -11.60
CA THR A 109 -10.03 0.14 -10.71
C THR A 109 -9.23 -0.11 -9.44
N ILE A 110 -9.79 0.24 -8.30
CA ILE A 110 -9.12 0.13 -7.00
C ILE A 110 -9.79 -0.99 -6.21
N GLY A 111 -8.99 -1.96 -5.77
CA GLY A 111 -9.40 -3.01 -4.85
C GLY A 111 -8.85 -2.79 -3.44
N SER A 112 -8.98 -3.81 -2.59
CA SER A 112 -8.54 -3.76 -1.19
C SER A 112 -7.04 -3.59 -1.00
N ASN A 113 -6.23 -4.14 -1.89
CA ASN A 113 -4.76 -4.07 -1.83
C ASN A 113 -4.14 -4.11 -3.23
N TRP A 114 -4.89 -3.65 -4.24
CA TRP A 114 -4.44 -3.66 -5.62
C TRP A 114 -5.06 -2.50 -6.40
N VAL A 115 -4.38 -2.11 -7.47
CA VAL A 115 -4.85 -1.13 -8.45
C VAL A 115 -4.70 -1.72 -9.84
N GLU A 116 -5.75 -1.62 -10.64
CA GLU A 116 -5.72 -1.97 -12.06
C GLU A 116 -5.69 -0.74 -12.94
N VAL A 117 -4.82 -0.81 -13.94
CA VAL A 117 -4.66 0.20 -14.97
C VAL A 117 -5.04 -0.42 -16.30
N LYS A 118 -6.12 0.05 -16.90
CA LYS A 118 -6.49 -0.34 -18.26
C LYS A 118 -5.88 0.63 -19.26
N HIS A 119 -5.01 0.12 -20.13
CA HIS A 119 -4.44 0.90 -21.21
C HIS A 119 -4.39 0.07 -22.51
N LEU A 120 -4.88 0.68 -23.58
CA LEU A 120 -5.13 0.01 -24.86
C LEU A 120 -6.01 -1.24 -24.68
N THR A 121 -5.52 -2.41 -25.08
CA THR A 121 -6.23 -3.69 -25.03
C THR A 121 -5.85 -4.55 -23.81
N CYS A 122 -5.05 -4.03 -22.87
CA CYS A 122 -4.55 -4.78 -21.74
C CYS A 122 -4.83 -4.07 -20.40
N THR A 123 -5.18 -4.86 -19.39
CA THR A 123 -5.31 -4.41 -18.01
C THR A 123 -4.15 -4.95 -17.22
N GLN A 124 -3.38 -4.06 -16.57
CA GLN A 124 -2.33 -4.44 -15.65
C GLN A 124 -2.81 -4.22 -14.22
N ARG A 125 -2.71 -5.26 -13.38
CA ARG A 125 -2.85 -5.13 -11.93
C ARG A 125 -1.49 -4.91 -11.28
N PHE A 126 -1.49 -4.05 -10.28
CA PHE A 126 -0.41 -3.87 -9.31
C PHE A 126 -0.95 -4.22 -7.93
N TRP A 127 -0.28 -5.13 -7.24
CA TRP A 127 -0.56 -5.45 -5.84
C TRP A 127 0.20 -4.52 -4.95
N PHE A 128 -0.29 -4.34 -3.72
CA PHE A 128 0.34 -3.55 -2.68
C PHE A 128 0.39 -4.32 -1.37
N LYS A 129 1.45 -4.09 -0.62
CA LYS A 129 1.63 -4.55 0.75
C LYS A 129 2.22 -3.42 1.58
N GLU A 130 1.58 -3.17 2.72
CA GLU A 130 2.05 -2.24 3.74
C GLU A 130 3.22 -2.81 4.54
N TYR A 131 4.20 -1.95 4.81
CA TYR A 131 5.30 -2.13 5.76
C TYR A 131 5.28 -0.95 6.75
N GLU A 132 6.15 -0.96 7.75
CA GLU A 132 6.18 0.03 8.82
C GLU A 132 6.24 1.48 8.31
N ASN A 133 7.07 1.76 7.30
CA ASN A 133 7.31 3.14 6.81
C ASN A 133 6.86 3.38 5.37
N PHE A 134 6.61 2.32 4.59
CA PHE A 134 6.27 2.44 3.19
C PHE A 134 5.37 1.30 2.74
N TRP A 135 4.77 1.46 1.57
CA TRP A 135 4.03 0.44 0.87
C TRP A 135 4.85 -0.01 -0.34
N HIS A 136 4.96 -1.32 -0.50
CA HIS A 136 5.58 -1.93 -1.67
C HIS A 136 4.48 -2.33 -2.65
N GLY A 137 4.60 -1.91 -3.91
CA GLY A 137 3.73 -2.32 -4.99
C GLY A 137 4.47 -3.02 -6.13
N TRP A 138 3.92 -4.12 -6.64
CA TRP A 138 4.51 -4.92 -7.72
C TRP A 138 3.47 -5.35 -8.76
N PRO A 139 3.84 -5.50 -10.04
CA PRO A 139 2.92 -5.93 -11.08
C PRO A 139 2.59 -7.42 -10.98
N ASP A 140 1.43 -7.82 -11.51
CA ASP A 140 1.13 -9.22 -11.83
C ASP A 140 2.17 -9.85 -12.77
N ASP A 141 2.30 -11.18 -12.67
CA ASP A 141 3.18 -11.98 -13.53
C ASP A 141 2.83 -11.83 -15.01
N LYS A 142 1.53 -11.80 -15.32
CA LYS A 142 1.03 -11.53 -16.68
C LYS A 142 1.11 -10.04 -16.97
N LYS A 143 2.15 -9.66 -17.71
CA LYS A 143 2.46 -8.27 -18.00
C LYS A 143 1.82 -7.80 -19.29
N CYS A 144 1.27 -6.59 -19.26
CA CYS A 144 0.99 -5.87 -20.49
C CYS A 144 2.30 -5.48 -21.18
N PHE A 145 2.33 -5.44 -22.50
CA PHE A 145 3.55 -5.10 -23.25
C PHE A 145 4.10 -3.69 -22.91
N TRP A 146 3.22 -2.78 -22.45
CA TRP A 146 3.55 -1.42 -22.08
C TRP A 146 4.00 -1.27 -20.61
N THR A 147 3.95 -2.34 -19.81
CA THR A 147 4.36 -2.31 -18.41
C THR A 147 5.79 -2.80 -18.26
N ARG A 148 6.59 -2.04 -17.53
CA ARG A 148 7.93 -2.47 -17.14
C ARG A 148 7.82 -3.41 -15.94
N ASN A 149 8.84 -4.25 -15.73
CA ASN A 149 9.01 -4.96 -14.47
C ASN A 149 9.54 -4.01 -13.40
N LYS A 150 8.69 -3.06 -13.00
CA LYS A 150 9.01 -2.02 -12.03
C LYS A 150 8.15 -2.22 -10.79
N GLU A 151 8.82 -2.46 -9.68
CA GLU A 151 8.25 -2.30 -8.35
C GLU A 151 8.25 -0.82 -7.95
N PHE A 152 7.29 -0.46 -7.11
CA PHE A 152 7.09 0.89 -6.58
C PHE A 152 7.15 0.83 -5.07
N TYR A 153 7.83 1.79 -4.46
CA TYR A 153 7.85 1.99 -3.03
C TYR A 153 7.31 3.38 -2.77
N VAL A 154 6.23 3.46 -2.00
CA VAL A 154 5.44 4.68 -1.82
C VAL A 154 5.08 4.86 -0.36
N GLN A 155 4.99 6.10 0.10
CA GLN A 155 4.56 6.41 1.46
C GLN A 155 3.37 7.36 1.43
N ARG A 156 2.45 7.14 2.38
CA ARG A 156 1.29 8.01 2.57
C ARG A 156 1.76 9.29 3.26
N TYR A 157 1.55 10.42 2.61
CA TYR A 157 1.91 11.72 3.15
C TYR A 157 0.74 12.28 3.97
N GLN A 158 1.03 12.58 5.24
CA GLN A 158 0.05 13.06 6.21
C GLN A 158 0.06 14.58 6.40
N GLY A 159 1.02 15.28 5.77
CA GLY A 159 1.15 16.72 5.89
C GLY A 159 0.11 17.49 5.07
N GLU A 160 -0.02 18.77 5.38
CA GLU A 160 -0.87 19.68 4.61
C GLU A 160 -0.25 19.99 3.24
N LEU A 161 -1.02 19.76 2.18
CA LEU A 161 -0.60 20.01 0.81
C LEU A 161 -1.57 20.95 0.12
N LYS A 162 -1.08 22.08 -0.39
CA LYS A 162 -1.87 22.95 -1.26
C LYS A 162 -1.88 22.41 -2.68
N ILE A 163 -3.04 21.91 -3.12
CA ILE A 163 -3.22 21.33 -4.45
C ILE A 163 -3.86 22.37 -5.38
N ASN A 164 -3.16 22.69 -6.48
CA ASN A 164 -3.63 23.58 -7.55
C ASN A 164 -3.86 22.82 -8.86
#